data_AF-K0INK4-F1
#
_entry.id   AF-K0INK4-F1
#
_cell.length_a   1.000
_cell.length_b   1.000
_cell.length_c   1.000
_cell.angle_alpha   90.00
_cell.angle_beta   90.00
_cell.angle_gamma   90.00
#
_symmetry.space_group_name_H-M   'P 1'
#
loop_
_entity.id
_entity.type
_entity.pdbx_description
1 polymer ?
#
loop_
_entity_poly.entity_id
_entity_poly.type
_entity_poly.pdbx_seq_one_letter_code
_entity_poly.pdbx_strand_id
1 'polypeptide(L)'
;MHSAKDKHKVVNRHGKKPYCRMPIEFSRQAQQAFSPEFKARIMQAYALFPELQNKTIACGLLKRRGWVQGTAIGWANPPVFRLQPNVSVYTIAHELTHLVQGDGSGIPHGEVPCDIWTVDKLPAELLDQRPYYLLKNSRCDWKRHKLAIKDLCRQAIEIRKTQRMYIVWLRNQIKKLDSPYRSS
;
A
#
# COMPACT_ATOMS: atom_id res chain seq x y z
N MET A 1 8.65 -60.71 28.76
CA MET A 1 9.16 -61.20 27.45
C MET A 1 8.04 -61.08 26.43
N HIS A 2 8.30 -60.48 25.26
CA HIS A 2 7.43 -60.35 24.08
C HIS A 2 6.17 -59.45 24.23
N SER A 3 5.70 -58.66 23.27
CA SER A 3 6.21 -58.07 22.00
C SER A 3 5.11 -57.13 21.44
N ALA A 4 5.52 -56.10 20.68
CA ALA A 4 4.80 -55.32 19.64
C ALA A 4 3.42 -54.68 19.97
N LYS A 5 3.27 -53.33 20.01
CA LYS A 5 3.26 -52.34 18.90
C LYS A 5 2.11 -52.53 17.89
N ASP A 6 1.12 -51.64 17.94
CA ASP A 6 0.54 -51.03 16.74
C ASP A 6 -0.10 -49.66 17.07
N LYS A 7 0.63 -48.59 16.75
CA LYS A 7 0.05 -47.24 16.60
C LYS A 7 0.30 -46.83 15.17
N HIS A 8 -0.77 -46.70 14.40
CA HIS A 8 -0.75 -46.24 13.03
C HIS A 8 -0.02 -44.90 12.92
N LYS A 9 1.20 -44.98 12.38
CA LYS A 9 1.98 -43.83 11.93
C LYS A 9 1.45 -43.49 10.54
N VAL A 10 0.55 -42.51 10.44
CA VAL A 10 0.18 -41.91 9.15
C VAL A 10 1.38 -41.10 8.69
N VAL A 11 2.22 -41.73 7.88
CA VAL A 11 3.35 -41.09 7.21
C VAL A 11 2.77 -40.32 6.03
N ASN A 12 2.71 -39.00 6.14
CA ASN A 12 2.45 -38.13 5.01
C ASN A 12 3.66 -38.22 4.06
N ARG A 13 3.58 -39.14 3.09
CA ARG A 13 4.48 -39.20 1.94
C ARG A 13 4.16 -38.00 1.06
N HIS A 14 5.18 -37.44 0.41
CA HIS A 14 5.22 -36.18 -0.35
C HIS A 14 5.66 -34.97 0.47
N GLY A 15 6.93 -34.99 0.89
CA GLY A 15 7.69 -33.80 1.25
C GLY A 15 7.92 -32.88 0.05
N LYS A 16 6.85 -32.28 -0.47
CA LYS A 16 6.98 -31.02 -1.21
C LYS A 16 7.24 -29.96 -0.16
N LYS A 17 8.45 -29.39 -0.14
CA LYS A 17 8.70 -28.11 0.53
C LYS A 17 7.54 -27.18 0.18
N PRO A 18 6.91 -26.46 1.11
CA PRO A 18 5.93 -25.46 0.73
C PRO A 18 6.68 -24.52 -0.21
N TYR A 19 6.31 -24.51 -1.49
CA TYR A 19 6.79 -23.50 -2.40
C TYR A 19 6.40 -22.19 -1.73
N CYS A 20 7.41 -21.38 -1.38
CA CYS A 20 7.22 -20.02 -0.91
C CYS A 20 6.59 -19.29 -2.09
N ARG A 21 5.27 -19.38 -2.21
CA ARG A 21 4.53 -18.77 -3.31
C ARG A 21 4.81 -17.29 -3.17
N MET A 22 5.49 -16.72 -4.16
CA MET A 22 5.74 -15.29 -4.13
C MET A 22 4.37 -14.61 -4.07
N PRO A 23 4.13 -13.76 -3.05
CA PRO A 23 2.82 -13.20 -2.84
C PRO A 23 2.36 -12.31 -4.01
N ILE A 24 3.33 -11.79 -4.77
CA ILE A 24 3.12 -11.04 -6.00
C ILE A 24 3.55 -11.87 -7.21
N GLU A 25 2.61 -12.13 -8.11
CA GLU A 25 2.83 -12.77 -9.40
C GLU A 25 2.99 -11.71 -10.50
N PHE A 26 4.24 -11.50 -10.95
CA PHE A 26 4.53 -10.57 -12.03
C PHE A 26 4.11 -11.16 -13.38
N SER A 27 3.35 -10.40 -14.17
CA SER A 27 3.01 -10.77 -15.54
C SER A 27 4.27 -10.91 -16.40
N ARG A 28 4.21 -11.67 -17.50
CA ARG A 28 5.36 -11.84 -18.42
C ARG A 28 5.99 -10.52 -18.84
N GLN A 29 5.15 -9.53 -19.17
CA GLN A 29 5.61 -8.20 -19.57
C GLN A 29 6.29 -7.47 -18.41
N ALA A 30 5.74 -7.56 -17.19
CA ALA A 30 6.36 -6.99 -16.00
C ALA A 30 7.68 -7.69 -15.66
N GLN A 31 7.76 -9.01 -15.80
CA GLN A 31 9.00 -9.77 -15.56
C GLN A 31 10.14 -9.30 -16.46
N GLN A 32 9.84 -9.00 -17.73
CA GLN A 32 10.80 -8.51 -18.71
C GLN A 32 11.16 -7.03 -18.51
N ALA A 33 10.18 -6.19 -18.15
CA ALA A 33 10.37 -4.74 -18.09
C ALA A 33 10.89 -4.23 -16.74
N PHE A 34 10.63 -4.94 -15.64
CA PHE A 34 11.01 -4.50 -14.30
C PHE A 34 12.38 -5.04 -13.91
N SER A 35 13.28 -4.12 -13.55
CA SER A 35 14.61 -4.48 -13.04
C SER A 35 14.50 -5.22 -11.69
N PRO A 36 15.53 -5.97 -11.29
CA PRO A 36 15.59 -6.60 -9.96
C PRO A 36 15.39 -5.60 -8.81
N GLU A 37 15.99 -4.42 -8.90
CA GLU A 37 15.91 -3.35 -7.88
C GLU A 37 14.49 -2.80 -7.77
N PHE A 38 13.80 -2.64 -8.91
CA PHE A 38 12.41 -2.19 -8.91
C PHE A 38 11.47 -3.26 -8.34
N LYS A 39 11.70 -4.54 -8.65
CA LYS A 39 10.97 -5.66 -8.03
C LYS A 39 11.21 -5.68 -6.51
N ALA A 40 12.45 -5.49 -6.06
CA ALA A 40 12.77 -5.40 -4.63
C ALA A 40 12.06 -4.23 -3.95
N ARG A 41 11.98 -3.07 -4.60
CA ARG A 41 11.20 -1.92 -4.12
C ARG A 41 9.70 -2.24 -3.99
N ILE A 42 9.13 -2.94 -4.97
CA ILE A 42 7.74 -3.41 -4.90
C ILE A 42 7.54 -4.32 -3.70
N MET A 43 8.44 -5.27 -3.48
CA MET A 43 8.37 -6.18 -2.33
C MET A 43 8.55 -5.45 -0.99
N GLN A 44 9.41 -4.42 -0.94
CA GLN A 44 9.59 -3.58 0.25
C GLN A 44 8.30 -2.84 0.61
N ALA A 45 7.63 -2.21 -0.37
CA ALA A 45 6.35 -1.55 -0.15
C ALA A 45 5.28 -2.57 0.27
N TYR A 46 5.22 -3.72 -0.42
CA TYR A 46 4.27 -4.79 -0.14
C TYR A 46 4.33 -5.32 1.29
N ALA A 47 5.53 -5.42 1.88
CA ALA A 47 5.71 -5.88 3.26
C ALA A 47 4.94 -5.03 4.29
N LEU A 48 4.59 -3.78 3.96
CA LEU A 48 3.83 -2.85 4.82
C LEU A 48 2.31 -3.08 4.79
N PHE A 49 1.83 -4.04 3.99
CA PHE A 49 0.41 -4.33 3.80
C PHE A 49 0.07 -5.74 4.30
N PRO A 50 -0.01 -5.95 5.63
CA PRO A 50 -0.40 -7.25 6.20
C PRO A 50 -1.76 -7.75 5.68
N GLU A 51 -2.67 -6.85 5.31
CA GLU A 51 -3.98 -7.16 4.74
C GLU A 51 -3.88 -7.95 3.41
N LEU A 52 -2.74 -7.84 2.74
CA LEU A 52 -2.47 -8.45 1.45
C LEU A 52 -1.62 -9.73 1.54
N GLN A 53 -1.01 -10.03 2.70
CA GLN A 53 0.03 -11.07 2.86
C GLN A 53 -0.45 -12.51 2.60
N ASN A 54 -1.75 -12.76 2.74
CA ASN A 54 -2.34 -14.10 2.51
C ASN A 54 -3.02 -14.24 1.14
N LYS A 55 -2.79 -13.29 0.22
CA LYS A 55 -3.43 -13.24 -1.09
C LYS A 55 -2.39 -13.36 -2.19
N THR A 56 -2.75 -14.08 -3.26
CA THR A 56 -2.02 -13.97 -4.53
C THR A 56 -2.45 -12.68 -5.20
N ILE A 57 -1.49 -11.82 -5.56
CA ILE A 57 -1.74 -10.54 -6.23
C ILE A 57 -1.00 -10.52 -7.56
N ALA A 58 -1.68 -10.12 -8.63
CA ALA A 58 -1.05 -9.93 -9.92
C ALA A 58 -0.41 -8.54 -10.02
N CYS A 59 0.84 -8.48 -10.49
CA CYS A 59 1.54 -7.24 -10.82
C CYS A 59 1.82 -7.15 -12.33
N GLY A 60 1.21 -6.18 -13.00
CA GLY A 60 1.34 -5.98 -14.44
C GLY A 60 2.17 -4.76 -14.83
N LEU A 61 2.60 -4.74 -16.09
CA LEU A 61 3.20 -3.57 -16.72
C LEU A 61 2.10 -2.59 -17.15
N LEU A 62 2.18 -1.35 -16.68
CA LEU A 62 1.42 -0.24 -17.25
C LEU A 62 2.27 0.39 -18.35
N LYS A 63 1.84 0.26 -19.61
CA LYS A 63 2.46 0.99 -20.71
C LYS A 63 2.27 2.49 -20.45
N ARG A 64 3.33 3.29 -20.64
CA ARG A 64 3.32 4.73 -20.39
C ARG A 64 2.15 5.39 -21.12
N ARG A 65 1.22 5.97 -20.35
CA ARG A 65 0.03 6.66 -20.84
C ARG A 65 -0.16 7.95 -20.05
N GLY A 66 0.40 9.05 -20.57
CA GLY A 66 0.31 10.37 -19.95
C GLY A 66 0.84 10.38 -18.51
N TRP A 67 0.07 10.96 -17.60
CA TRP A 67 0.44 11.20 -16.19
C TRP A 67 0.16 10.02 -15.25
N VAL A 68 -0.54 8.99 -15.71
CA VAL A 68 -0.94 7.84 -14.87
C VAL A 68 0.24 6.89 -14.71
N GLN A 69 0.78 6.79 -13.50
CA GLN A 69 1.95 5.98 -13.18
C GLN A 69 1.60 4.59 -12.61
N GLY A 70 0.38 4.42 -12.12
CA GLY A 70 -0.14 3.18 -11.57
C GLY A 70 -1.65 3.03 -11.78
N THR A 71 -2.15 1.80 -11.67
CA THR A 71 -3.58 1.48 -11.59
C THR A 71 -3.78 0.22 -10.77
N ALA A 72 -4.92 0.11 -10.09
CA ALA A 72 -5.27 -1.06 -9.29
C ALA A 72 -6.75 -1.44 -9.45
N ILE A 73 -7.02 -2.75 -9.35
CA ILE A 73 -8.36 -3.34 -9.36
C ILE A 73 -8.40 -4.35 -8.21
N GLY A 74 -8.83 -3.89 -7.04
CA GLY A 74 -8.83 -4.70 -5.82
C GLY A 74 -9.91 -5.79 -5.76
N TRP A 75 -11.00 -5.64 -6.53
CA TRP A 75 -12.10 -6.62 -6.61
C TRP A 75 -11.90 -7.69 -7.70
N ALA A 76 -10.77 -7.69 -8.41
CA ALA A 76 -10.44 -8.75 -9.36
C ALA A 76 -10.05 -10.04 -8.61
N ASN A 77 -10.07 -11.19 -9.32
CA ASN A 77 -9.60 -12.46 -8.79
C ASN A 77 -8.56 -13.10 -9.75
N PRO A 78 -7.25 -13.01 -9.45
CA PRO A 78 -6.65 -12.34 -8.29
C PRO A 78 -6.73 -10.80 -8.39
N PRO A 79 -6.64 -10.07 -7.25
CA PRO A 79 -6.47 -8.62 -7.26
C PRO A 79 -5.25 -8.23 -8.10
N VAL A 80 -5.35 -7.13 -8.85
CA VAL A 80 -4.31 -6.74 -9.81
C VAL A 80 -3.94 -5.27 -9.68
N PHE A 81 -2.64 -4.99 -9.67
CA PHE A 81 -2.11 -3.64 -9.85
C PHE A 81 -1.13 -3.61 -11.02
N ARG A 82 -1.01 -2.46 -11.67
CA ARG A 82 -0.10 -2.25 -12.80
C ARG A 82 0.70 -0.98 -12.57
N LEU A 83 2.00 -1.02 -12.87
CA LEU A 83 2.91 0.09 -12.66
C LEU A 83 3.70 0.42 -13.92
N GLN A 84 4.02 1.69 -14.12
CA GLN A 84 5.13 2.05 -14.99
C GLN A 84 6.46 1.60 -14.33
N PRO A 85 7.50 1.26 -15.12
CA PRO A 85 8.80 0.95 -14.55
C PRO A 85 9.37 2.11 -13.71
N ASN A 86 10.03 1.77 -12.61
CA ASN A 86 10.80 2.71 -11.77
C ASN A 86 9.99 3.86 -11.13
N VAL A 87 8.69 3.68 -10.93
CA VAL A 87 7.91 4.64 -10.12
C VAL A 87 8.39 4.68 -8.66
N SER A 88 7.95 5.72 -7.95
CA SER A 88 8.29 5.97 -6.54
C SER A 88 7.73 4.88 -5.61
N VAL A 89 8.32 4.76 -4.42
CA VAL A 89 7.78 3.89 -3.36
C VAL A 89 6.38 4.34 -2.99
N TYR A 90 6.14 5.65 -2.94
CA TYR A 90 4.81 6.22 -2.73
C TYR A 90 3.79 5.72 -3.75
N THR A 91 4.09 5.79 -5.06
CA THR A 91 3.16 5.31 -6.11
C THR A 91 2.88 3.82 -5.96
N ILE A 92 3.88 3.00 -5.65
CA ILE A 92 3.66 1.57 -5.41
C ILE A 92 2.69 1.37 -4.24
N ALA A 93 2.95 2.03 -3.11
CA ALA A 93 2.12 1.91 -1.91
C ALA A 93 0.70 2.46 -2.14
N HIS A 94 0.53 3.50 -2.96
CA HIS A 94 -0.77 4.02 -3.38
C HIS A 94 -1.61 2.96 -4.09
N GLU A 95 -1.02 2.29 -5.08
CA GLU A 95 -1.73 1.22 -5.80
C GLU A 95 -2.02 0.01 -4.90
N LEU A 96 -1.13 -0.32 -3.97
CA LEU A 96 -1.38 -1.37 -2.98
C LEU A 96 -2.52 -0.99 -2.02
N THR A 97 -2.60 0.27 -1.58
CA THR A 97 -3.72 0.79 -0.79
C THR A 97 -5.04 0.67 -1.56
N HIS A 98 -5.06 0.90 -2.87
CA HIS A 98 -6.24 0.66 -3.70
C HIS A 98 -6.69 -0.81 -3.72
N LEU A 99 -5.76 -1.77 -3.68
CA LEU A 99 -6.12 -3.18 -3.53
C LEU A 99 -6.83 -3.44 -2.19
N VAL A 100 -6.33 -2.84 -1.11
CA VAL A 100 -6.93 -2.91 0.23
C VAL A 100 -8.30 -2.17 0.27
N GLN A 101 -8.48 -1.08 -0.48
CA GLN A 101 -9.81 -0.48 -0.63
C GLN A 101 -10.78 -1.46 -1.31
N GLY A 102 -10.34 -2.15 -2.37
CA GLY A 102 -11.18 -3.06 -3.14
C GLY A 102 -11.54 -4.38 -2.43
N ASP A 103 -10.85 -4.75 -1.36
CA ASP A 103 -11.13 -5.98 -0.60
C ASP A 103 -12.15 -5.79 0.55
N GLY A 104 -12.59 -4.55 0.79
CA GLY A 104 -13.56 -4.22 1.83
C GLY A 104 -13.02 -4.21 3.27
N SER A 105 -11.70 -4.27 3.47
CA SER A 105 -11.02 -4.29 4.79
C SER A 105 -11.15 -3.01 5.64
N GLY A 106 -11.96 -2.03 5.21
CA GLY A 106 -12.34 -0.88 6.03
C GLY A 106 -11.71 0.45 5.64
N ILE A 107 -10.80 0.48 4.65
CA ILE A 107 -10.32 1.74 4.04
C ILE A 107 -11.42 2.28 3.10
N PRO A 108 -11.89 3.52 3.25
CA PRO A 108 -12.88 4.11 2.33
C PRO A 108 -12.36 4.16 0.90
N HIS A 109 -13.24 3.96 -0.07
CA HIS A 109 -12.90 4.15 -1.47
C HIS A 109 -12.56 5.60 -1.81
N GLY A 110 -11.67 5.76 -2.79
CA GLY A 110 -11.33 7.03 -3.42
C GLY A 110 -9.90 7.47 -3.18
N GLU A 111 -9.43 8.40 -4.00
CA GLU A 111 -8.02 8.81 -4.04
C GLU A 111 -7.54 9.56 -2.79
N VAL A 112 -8.41 10.36 -2.16
CA VAL A 112 -8.02 11.11 -0.95
C VAL A 112 -7.87 10.16 0.26
N PRO A 113 -8.83 9.27 0.57
CA PRO A 113 -8.57 8.19 1.52
C PRO A 113 -7.36 7.34 1.13
N CYS A 114 -7.15 7.04 -0.15
CA CYS A 114 -5.99 6.27 -0.60
C CYS A 114 -4.67 6.94 -0.20
N ASP A 115 -4.54 8.24 -0.47
CA ASP A 115 -3.37 9.04 -0.05
C ASP A 115 -3.19 9.02 1.48
N ILE A 116 -4.28 9.21 2.26
CA ILE A 116 -4.22 9.27 3.72
C ILE A 116 -3.67 7.97 4.31
N TRP A 117 -4.18 6.81 3.88
CA TRP A 117 -3.73 5.52 4.36
C TRP A 117 -2.34 5.16 3.82
N THR A 118 -2.01 5.54 2.60
CA THR A 118 -0.66 5.37 2.04
C THR A 118 0.37 6.12 2.87
N VAL A 119 0.07 7.37 3.24
CA VAL A 119 0.94 8.19 4.09
C VAL A 119 1.09 7.59 5.51
N ASP A 120 0.01 7.08 6.10
CA ASP A 120 0.08 6.44 7.43
C ASP A 120 0.90 5.14 7.42
N LYS A 121 0.74 4.30 6.38
CA LYS A 121 1.46 3.02 6.26
C LYS A 121 2.95 3.18 5.99
N LEU A 122 3.36 4.15 5.17
CA LEU A 122 4.77 4.32 4.79
C LEU A 122 5.61 4.91 5.93
N PRO A 123 6.74 4.29 6.31
CA PRO A 123 7.76 4.96 7.11
C PRO A 123 8.15 6.32 6.52
N ALA A 124 8.54 7.27 7.36
CA ALA A 124 8.81 8.64 6.93
C ALA A 124 9.94 8.72 5.89
N GLU A 125 10.89 7.81 5.97
CA GLU A 125 12.05 7.66 5.09
C GLU A 125 11.63 7.19 3.68
N LEU A 126 10.53 6.44 3.58
CA LEU A 126 9.99 5.92 2.33
C LEU A 126 8.93 6.84 1.68
N LEU A 127 8.57 7.94 2.35
CA LEU A 127 7.73 9.00 1.77
C LEU A 127 8.56 9.88 0.82
N ASP A 128 8.80 9.35 -0.38
CA ASP A 128 9.63 9.92 -1.45
C ASP A 128 8.85 10.85 -2.40
N GLN A 129 7.53 10.86 -2.32
CA GLN A 129 6.66 11.72 -3.12
C GLN A 129 5.59 12.39 -2.27
N ARG A 130 5.11 13.55 -2.75
CA ARG A 130 3.99 14.29 -2.17
C ARG A 130 2.66 13.57 -2.47
N PRO A 131 1.75 13.40 -1.48
CA PRO A 131 0.42 12.82 -1.71
C PRO A 131 -0.44 13.77 -2.56
N TYR A 132 -0.62 13.42 -3.84
CA TYR A 132 -1.15 14.33 -4.86
C TYR A 132 -2.60 14.74 -4.58
N TYR A 133 -3.48 13.81 -4.27
CA TYR A 133 -4.92 14.06 -4.11
C TYR A 133 -5.25 14.70 -2.75
N LEU A 134 -4.55 14.30 -1.69
CA LEU A 134 -4.65 14.92 -0.37
C LEU A 134 -4.25 16.40 -0.44
N LEU A 135 -3.17 16.70 -1.17
CA LEU A 135 -2.58 18.03 -1.23
C LEU A 135 -2.79 18.77 -2.56
N LYS A 136 -3.70 18.33 -3.42
CA LYS A 136 -3.88 18.84 -4.80
C LYS A 136 -3.99 20.37 -4.86
N ASN A 137 -4.74 20.95 -3.92
CA ASN A 137 -4.99 22.39 -3.84
C ASN A 137 -4.32 23.03 -2.60
N SER A 138 -3.39 22.31 -1.97
CA SER A 138 -2.67 22.81 -0.79
C SER A 138 -1.41 23.57 -1.22
N ARG A 139 -1.14 24.71 -0.60
CA ARG A 139 0.16 25.40 -0.74
C ARG A 139 1.25 24.82 0.16
N CYS A 140 0.93 23.73 0.86
CA CYS A 140 1.83 23.17 1.86
C CYS A 140 3.18 22.78 1.30
N ASP A 141 4.22 23.22 1.99
CA ASP A 141 5.58 22.76 1.76
C ASP A 141 5.71 21.34 2.28
N TRP A 142 5.50 20.40 1.36
CA TRP A 142 5.60 18.96 1.64
C TRP A 142 6.94 18.58 2.28
N LYS A 143 8.05 19.15 1.80
CA LYS A 143 9.38 18.77 2.30
C LYS A 143 9.53 19.16 3.76
N ARG A 144 9.05 20.36 4.12
CA ARG A 144 9.08 20.86 5.49
C ARG A 144 8.12 20.13 6.42
N HIS A 145 6.92 19.80 5.93
CA HIS A 145 5.81 19.36 6.78
C HIS A 145 5.49 17.86 6.71
N LYS A 146 6.29 17.07 5.95
CA LYS A 146 6.07 15.62 5.75
C LYS A 146 5.75 14.84 7.03
N LEU A 147 6.54 15.04 8.08
CA LEU A 147 6.35 14.33 9.37
C LEU A 147 5.04 14.75 10.04
N ALA A 148 4.79 16.05 10.13
CA ALA A 148 3.55 16.57 10.71
C ALA A 148 2.31 16.09 9.94
N ILE A 149 2.37 16.07 8.60
CA ILE A 149 1.27 15.55 7.78
C ILE A 149 1.07 14.05 7.99
N LYS A 150 2.14 13.28 8.16
CA LYS A 150 2.05 11.86 8.49
C LYS A 150 1.31 11.64 9.81
N ASP A 151 1.66 12.39 10.86
CA ASP A 151 0.98 12.29 12.15
C ASP A 151 -0.48 12.74 12.07
N LEU A 152 -0.77 13.77 11.29
CA LEU A 152 -2.14 14.21 11.03
C LEU A 152 -2.95 13.16 10.27
N CYS A 153 -2.36 12.43 9.31
CA CYS A 153 -3.04 11.32 8.62
C CYS A 153 -3.41 10.21 9.61
N ARG A 154 -2.49 9.83 10.50
CA ARG A 154 -2.76 8.86 11.58
C ARG A 154 -3.91 9.30 12.47
N GLN A 155 -3.90 10.56 12.93
CA GLN A 155 -4.98 11.13 13.72
C GLN A 155 -6.31 11.14 12.96
N ALA A 156 -6.29 11.45 11.66
CA ALA A 156 -7.49 11.47 10.84
C ALA A 156 -8.12 10.08 10.71
N ILE A 157 -7.30 9.02 10.63
CA ILE A 157 -7.76 7.62 10.62
C ILE A 157 -8.45 7.27 11.95
N GLU A 158 -7.90 7.71 13.09
CA GLU A 158 -8.52 7.52 14.40
C GLU A 158 -9.85 8.29 14.52
N ILE A 159 -9.87 9.56 14.11
CA ILE A 159 -11.08 10.40 14.08
C ILE A 159 -12.16 9.77 13.22
N ARG A 160 -11.81 9.12 12.10
CA ARG A 160 -12.79 8.45 11.23
C ARG A 160 -13.63 7.42 11.97
N LYS A 161 -13.10 6.76 13.00
CA LYS A 161 -13.84 5.75 13.78
C LYS A 161 -15.14 6.31 14.37
N THR A 162 -15.22 7.62 14.60
CA THR A 162 -16.39 8.29 15.15
C THR A 162 -16.94 9.42 14.28
N GLN A 163 -16.15 9.98 13.36
CA GLN A 163 -16.51 11.17 12.57
C GLN A 163 -16.31 10.96 11.07
N ARG A 164 -17.40 11.08 10.30
CA ARG A 164 -17.35 10.96 8.82
C ARG A 164 -16.58 12.10 8.15
N MET A 165 -16.46 13.25 8.80
CA MET A 165 -15.81 14.47 8.27
C MET A 165 -14.29 14.54 8.52
N TYR A 166 -13.63 13.42 8.79
CA TYR A 166 -12.19 13.36 9.10
C TYR A 166 -11.29 13.97 8.01
N ILE A 167 -11.66 13.88 6.72
CA ILE A 167 -10.92 14.51 5.60
C ILE A 167 -10.97 16.04 5.68
N VAL A 168 -12.13 16.60 6.05
CA VAL A 168 -12.29 18.05 6.20
C VAL A 168 -11.45 18.53 7.38
N TRP A 169 -11.51 17.81 8.51
CA TRP A 169 -10.66 18.06 9.66
C TRP A 169 -9.17 18.04 9.28
N LEU A 170 -8.72 16.98 8.59
CA LEU A 170 -7.32 16.81 8.19
C LEU A 170 -6.85 17.96 7.31
N ARG A 171 -7.63 18.32 6.28
CA ARG A 171 -7.30 19.45 5.39
C ARG A 171 -7.21 20.77 6.14
N ASN A 172 -8.05 20.98 7.16
CA ASN A 172 -7.97 22.17 7.99
C ASN A 172 -6.71 22.19 8.86
N GLN A 173 -6.28 21.05 9.41
CA GLN A 173 -5.02 20.98 10.16
C GLN A 173 -3.80 21.21 9.25
N ILE A 174 -3.79 20.62 8.05
CA ILE A 174 -2.71 20.82 7.08
C ILE A 174 -2.57 22.31 6.71
N LYS A 175 -3.69 23.01 6.47
CA LYS A 175 -3.67 24.46 6.18
C LYS A 175 -3.04 25.30 7.29
N LYS A 176 -3.12 24.86 8.55
CA LYS A 176 -2.53 25.56 9.69
C LYS A 176 -1.01 25.43 9.74
N LEU A 177 -0.43 24.40 9.11
CA LEU A 177 1.02 24.16 9.14
C LEU A 177 1.81 25.28 8.44
N ASP A 178 1.25 25.87 7.39
CA ASP A 178 1.88 26.98 6.64
C ASP A 178 1.31 28.36 7.02
N SER A 179 0.32 28.41 7.93
CA SER A 179 -0.23 29.69 8.35
C SER A 179 0.81 30.40 9.23
N PRO A 180 1.31 31.58 8.85
CA PRO A 180 2.12 32.38 9.76
C PRO A 180 1.24 32.66 10.97
N TYR A 181 1.66 32.17 12.13
CA TYR A 181 1.00 32.34 13.41
C TYR A 181 0.55 33.81 13.55
N ARG A 182 -0.76 34.09 13.47
CA ARG A 182 -1.30 35.37 13.93
C ARG A 182 -1.43 35.21 15.44
N SER A 183 -0.40 35.63 16.16
CA SER A 183 -0.52 35.92 17.59
C SER A 183 -1.70 36.86 17.77
N SER A 184 -2.71 36.40 18.51
CA SER A 184 -3.70 37.27 19.13
C SER A 184 -3.11 37.78 20.42
#